data_AF-A0A3D2A0W8-F1
#
_entry.id   AF-A0A3D2A0W8-F1
#
_cell.length_a   1.000
_cell.length_b   1.000
_cell.length_c   1.000
_cell.angle_alpha   90.00
_cell.angle_beta   90.00
_cell.angle_gamma   90.00
#
_symmetry.space_group_name_H-M   'P 1'
#
loop_
_entity.id
_entity.type
_entity.pdbx_description
1 polymer ?
#
loop_
_entity_poly.entity_id
_entity_poly.type
_entity_poly.pdbx_seq_one_letter_code
_entity_poly.pdbx_strand_id
1 'polypeptide(L)'
;MKQRLLVLVLVAGVLVAMLSGCMGLSNYQDQSYSEANNPIFEHGMEDQQWIRDEFATYKSRRGHKAFAIVVVNGHVYATGFGDDKVTMALAETEALRMCAHYSQGVGRCTIVDKEASADDHGLTQAEIDMAPKELVAHRDIHHYLNYLDADAPKAFIVAACSGQAFWVDDADSKQQAEQEALQYCENGRHPSDPCCMVLESEE
;
A
#
# COMPACT_ATOMS: atom_id res chain seq x y z
N MET A 1 -10.48 19.59 70.83
CA MET A 1 -9.60 18.62 70.15
C MET A 1 -10.46 17.61 69.40
N LYS A 2 -9.99 17.21 68.20
CA LYS A 2 -10.53 16.24 67.24
C LYS A 2 -11.68 16.73 66.33
N GLN A 3 -11.23 17.38 65.25
CA GLN A 3 -11.88 17.52 63.94
C GLN A 3 -12.54 16.21 63.50
N ARG A 4 -13.76 16.34 62.99
CA ARG A 4 -14.51 15.28 62.30
C ARG A 4 -13.94 15.14 60.88
N LEU A 5 -13.48 13.94 60.56
CA LEU A 5 -12.91 13.60 59.26
C LEU A 5 -14.04 13.42 58.23
N LEU A 6 -13.82 14.03 57.08
CA LEU A 6 -14.68 14.11 55.91
C LEU A 6 -15.09 12.74 55.35
N VAL A 7 -16.34 12.72 54.88
CA VAL A 7 -16.83 11.87 53.80
C VAL A 7 -16.01 12.15 52.54
N LEU A 8 -15.40 11.12 51.96
CA LEU A 8 -14.85 11.14 50.62
C LEU A 8 -15.06 9.75 50.00
N VAL A 9 -16.28 9.54 49.51
CA VAL A 9 -16.58 8.50 48.53
C VAL A 9 -16.25 9.11 47.17
N LEU A 10 -15.08 8.79 46.63
CA LEU A 10 -14.73 9.07 45.24
C LEU A 10 -14.57 7.73 44.53
N VAL A 11 -15.64 7.34 43.85
CA VAL A 11 -15.67 6.25 42.87
C VAL A 11 -14.83 6.71 41.68
N ALA A 12 -13.53 6.42 41.70
CA ALA A 12 -12.66 6.58 40.55
C ALA A 12 -12.78 5.32 39.67
N GLY A 13 -13.81 5.30 38.84
CA GLY A 13 -14.07 4.26 37.87
C GLY A 13 -13.77 4.71 36.45
N VAL A 14 -12.62 4.22 35.95
CA VAL A 14 -12.40 3.68 34.58
C VAL A 14 -12.42 4.64 33.38
N LEU A 15 -11.46 4.39 32.47
CA LEU A 15 -11.34 4.83 31.06
C LEU A 15 -10.72 6.21 30.77
N VAL A 16 -9.41 6.34 30.99
CA VAL A 16 -8.57 7.17 30.12
C VAL A 16 -7.22 6.48 29.91
N ALA A 17 -6.75 6.52 28.66
CA ALA A 17 -5.42 6.13 28.16
C ALA A 17 -5.26 4.67 27.65
N MET A 18 -5.96 4.35 26.57
CA MET A 18 -5.41 3.48 25.51
C MET A 18 -5.38 4.24 24.18
N LEU A 19 -4.53 5.26 24.08
CA LEU A 19 -4.14 5.87 22.81
C LEU A 19 -2.68 6.32 22.93
N SER A 20 -1.79 5.33 22.85
CA SER A 20 -0.39 5.51 22.48
C SER A 20 -0.23 4.55 21.30
N GLY A 21 -0.46 5.00 20.07
CA GLY A 21 0.44 5.89 19.36
C GLY A 21 1.13 5.02 18.33
N CYS A 22 0.86 5.31 17.06
CA CYS A 22 1.29 4.54 15.90
C CYS A 22 2.73 4.04 16.04
N MET A 23 2.90 2.75 15.78
CA MET A 23 4.17 2.09 15.55
C MET A 23 5.06 3.04 14.74
N GLY A 24 6.16 3.45 15.35
CA GLY A 24 7.12 4.34 14.69
C GLY A 24 7.49 3.75 13.35
N LEU A 25 7.47 4.60 12.32
CA LEU A 25 8.19 4.38 11.07
C LEU A 25 9.61 3.99 11.46
N SER A 26 9.83 2.69 11.45
CA SER A 26 11.07 2.08 11.86
C SER A 26 12.09 2.53 10.82
N ASN A 27 13.14 3.20 11.31
CA ASN A 27 14.37 3.56 10.61
C ASN A 27 14.43 2.98 9.19
N TYR A 28 14.20 3.83 8.19
CA TYR A 28 14.62 3.60 6.82
C TYR A 28 16.17 3.58 6.81
N GLN A 29 16.74 2.48 7.29
CA GLN A 29 18.10 2.12 6.97
C GLN A 29 18.07 1.71 5.51
N ASP A 30 18.68 2.55 4.68
CA ASP A 30 19.03 2.31 3.28
C ASP A 30 19.40 0.82 3.08
N GLN A 31 18.41 0.01 2.70
CA GLN A 31 18.61 -1.42 2.46
C GLN A 31 19.09 -1.57 1.03
N SER A 32 20.32 -1.09 0.83
CA SER A 32 21.21 -1.28 -0.31
C SER A 32 20.47 -1.35 -1.65
N TYR A 33 19.99 -0.21 -2.11
CA TYR A 33 19.85 -0.04 -3.55
C TYR A 33 21.24 -0.27 -4.17
N SER A 34 21.40 -1.36 -4.92
CA SER A 34 22.60 -1.57 -5.72
C SER A 34 22.35 -0.95 -7.08
N GLU A 35 22.75 0.32 -7.22
CA GLU A 35 22.83 1.01 -8.51
C GLU A 35 23.81 0.29 -9.48
N ALA A 36 24.67 -0.57 -8.95
CA ALA A 36 25.59 -1.41 -9.70
C ALA A 36 24.89 -2.67 -10.24
N ASN A 37 25.21 -3.02 -11.50
CA ASN A 37 24.88 -4.30 -12.13
C ASN A 37 24.86 -5.42 -11.11
N ASN A 38 23.70 -6.05 -10.92
CA ASN A 38 23.57 -7.24 -10.09
C ASN A 38 23.77 -8.46 -11.01
N PRO A 39 24.96 -9.09 -11.03
CA PRO A 39 25.25 -10.13 -12.02
C PRO A 39 24.37 -11.36 -11.84
N ILE A 40 23.87 -11.59 -10.61
CA ILE A 40 22.94 -12.68 -10.34
C ILE A 40 21.56 -12.37 -10.93
N PHE A 41 21.12 -11.11 -10.86
CA PHE A 41 19.90 -10.70 -11.52
C PHE A 41 20.03 -10.77 -13.05
N GLU A 42 21.14 -10.28 -13.62
CA GLU A 42 21.42 -10.39 -15.06
C GLU A 42 21.42 -11.85 -15.52
N HIS A 43 22.11 -12.73 -14.80
CA HIS A 43 22.12 -14.16 -15.10
C HIS A 43 20.74 -14.81 -14.89
N GLY A 44 20.01 -14.42 -13.85
CA GLY A 44 18.62 -14.85 -13.65
C GLY A 44 17.71 -14.44 -14.80
N MET A 45 17.91 -13.26 -15.38
CA MET A 45 17.22 -12.81 -16.58
C MET A 45 17.58 -13.65 -17.82
N GLU A 46 18.78 -14.22 -17.91
CA GLU A 46 19.15 -15.12 -19.02
C GLU A 46 18.50 -16.51 -18.86
N ASP A 47 18.51 -17.05 -17.63
CA ASP A 47 18.21 -18.46 -17.39
C ASP A 47 16.77 -18.73 -16.92
N GLN A 48 16.08 -17.74 -16.33
CA GLN A 48 14.76 -17.90 -15.73
C GLN A 48 13.73 -17.05 -16.49
N GLN A 49 13.00 -17.67 -17.43
CA GLN A 49 12.03 -16.96 -18.29
C GLN A 49 11.00 -16.15 -17.50
N TRP A 50 10.48 -16.70 -16.40
CA TRP A 50 9.47 -16.02 -15.60
C TRP A 50 9.96 -14.68 -15.03
N ILE A 51 11.27 -14.54 -14.73
CA ILE A 51 11.86 -13.29 -14.25
C ILE A 51 11.88 -12.26 -15.36
N ARG A 52 12.23 -12.67 -16.59
CA ARG A 52 12.18 -11.77 -17.74
C ARG A 52 10.78 -11.24 -17.98
N ASP A 53 9.79 -12.12 -17.95
CA ASP A 53 8.40 -11.76 -18.22
C ASP A 53 7.88 -10.79 -17.14
N GLU A 54 8.24 -11.03 -15.88
CA GLU A 54 7.89 -10.16 -14.77
C GLU A 54 8.63 -8.81 -14.80
N PHE A 55 9.92 -8.82 -15.10
CA PHE A 55 10.71 -7.59 -15.24
C PHE A 55 10.23 -6.75 -16.43
N ALA A 56 9.88 -7.39 -17.55
CA ALA A 56 9.27 -6.71 -18.70
C ALA A 56 7.93 -6.07 -18.31
N THR A 57 7.11 -6.77 -17.52
CA THR A 57 5.87 -6.22 -16.97
C THR A 57 6.15 -4.98 -16.14
N TYR A 58 7.09 -5.05 -15.19
CA TYR A 58 7.54 -3.90 -14.40
C TYR A 58 8.01 -2.73 -15.27
N LYS A 59 8.87 -2.96 -16.27
CA LYS A 59 9.37 -1.88 -17.16
C LYS A 59 8.25 -1.21 -17.94
N SER A 60 7.19 -1.94 -18.30
CA SER A 60 6.03 -1.41 -19.00
C SER A 60 5.13 -0.49 -18.14
N ARG A 61 5.28 -0.52 -16.81
CA ARG A 61 4.49 0.32 -15.90
C ARG A 61 5.01 1.76 -15.85
N ARG A 62 4.15 2.66 -15.38
CA ARG A 62 4.39 4.11 -15.28
C ARG A 62 4.59 4.54 -13.83
N GLY A 63 4.79 5.85 -13.64
CA GLY A 63 4.96 6.49 -12.34
C GLY A 63 6.25 6.08 -11.64
N HIS A 64 6.38 6.43 -10.35
CA HIS A 64 7.51 5.93 -9.59
C HIS A 64 7.39 4.42 -9.44
N LYS A 65 8.44 3.72 -9.84
CA LYS A 65 8.47 2.26 -9.82
C LYS A 65 9.81 1.73 -9.31
N ALA A 66 9.76 0.58 -8.65
CA ALA A 66 10.93 -0.14 -8.15
C ALA A 66 10.72 -1.66 -8.27
N PHE A 67 11.80 -2.40 -8.49
CA PHE A 67 11.81 -3.85 -8.64
C PHE A 67 12.74 -4.47 -7.59
N ALA A 68 12.24 -5.42 -6.83
CA ALA A 68 12.94 -6.14 -5.79
C ALA A 68 13.06 -7.62 -6.15
N ILE A 69 14.18 -8.23 -5.74
CA ILE A 69 14.38 -9.67 -5.81
C ILE A 69 14.89 -10.20 -4.48
N VAL A 70 14.74 -11.50 -4.27
CA VAL A 70 15.54 -12.25 -3.31
C VAL A 70 16.32 -13.35 -4.02
N VAL A 71 17.58 -13.50 -3.63
CA VAL A 71 18.49 -14.52 -4.18
C VAL A 71 18.73 -15.60 -3.13
N VAL A 72 18.58 -16.85 -3.54
CA VAL A 72 18.86 -18.05 -2.73
C VAL A 72 19.71 -19.00 -3.56
N ASN A 73 20.85 -19.44 -3.00
CA ASN A 73 21.79 -20.35 -3.67
C ASN A 73 22.20 -19.90 -5.08
N GLY A 74 22.39 -18.59 -5.28
CA GLY A 74 22.80 -18.03 -6.57
C GLY A 74 21.69 -17.93 -7.62
N HIS A 75 20.44 -18.20 -7.26
CA HIS A 75 19.28 -18.05 -8.14
C HIS A 75 18.28 -17.07 -7.55
N VAL A 76 17.57 -16.35 -8.41
CA VAL A 76 16.46 -15.53 -7.97
C VAL A 76 15.32 -16.46 -7.56
N TYR A 77 14.85 -16.28 -6.33
CA TYR A 77 13.86 -17.13 -5.69
C TYR A 77 12.46 -16.49 -5.70
N ALA A 78 12.40 -15.18 -5.50
CA ALA A 78 11.17 -14.41 -5.60
C ALA A 78 11.48 -12.97 -6.02
N THR A 79 10.43 -12.29 -6.44
CA THR A 79 10.39 -10.97 -7.07
C THR A 79 9.23 -10.18 -6.46
N GLY A 80 9.27 -8.86 -6.63
CA GLY A 80 8.14 -7.99 -6.35
C GLY A 80 8.41 -6.59 -6.87
N PHE A 81 7.39 -5.88 -7.32
CA PHE A 81 7.56 -4.52 -7.80
C PHE A 81 6.45 -3.60 -7.32
N GLY A 82 6.83 -2.38 -6.94
CA GLY A 82 5.89 -1.29 -6.75
C GLY A 82 5.88 -0.45 -8.01
N ASP A 83 4.71 -0.14 -8.54
CA ASP A 83 4.56 0.73 -9.71
C ASP A 83 3.51 1.83 -9.48
N ASP A 84 3.56 2.83 -10.34
CA ASP A 84 2.64 3.96 -10.39
C ASP A 84 2.48 4.72 -9.07
N LYS A 85 3.49 4.64 -8.18
CA LYS A 85 3.42 5.26 -6.87
C LYS A 85 3.62 6.76 -6.95
N VAL A 86 3.01 7.48 -6.01
CA VAL A 86 3.14 8.95 -5.89
C VAL A 86 4.52 9.40 -5.44
N THR A 87 5.31 8.51 -4.82
CA THR A 87 6.71 8.77 -4.50
C THR A 87 7.57 7.53 -4.73
N MET A 88 8.87 7.75 -4.95
CA MET A 88 9.85 6.67 -5.04
C MET A 88 9.92 5.82 -3.76
N ALA A 89 9.82 6.43 -2.58
CA ALA A 89 9.86 5.69 -1.31
C ALA A 89 8.70 4.68 -1.19
N LEU A 90 7.51 5.05 -1.68
CA LEU A 90 6.36 4.16 -1.73
C LEU A 90 6.56 3.02 -2.75
N ALA A 91 7.19 3.31 -3.89
CA ALA A 91 7.53 2.28 -4.88
C ALA A 91 8.50 1.24 -4.32
N GLU A 92 9.58 1.69 -3.68
CA GLU A 92 10.57 0.79 -3.06
C GLU A 92 9.95 -0.04 -1.93
N THR A 93 9.15 0.59 -1.07
CA THR A 93 8.44 -0.09 0.03
C THR A 93 7.52 -1.19 -0.50
N GLU A 94 6.73 -0.89 -1.54
CA GLU A 94 5.81 -1.87 -2.13
C GLU A 94 6.55 -3.02 -2.82
N ALA A 95 7.63 -2.72 -3.54
CA ALA A 95 8.47 -3.75 -4.17
C ALA A 95 9.02 -4.74 -3.14
N LEU A 96 9.56 -4.23 -2.03
CA LEU A 96 10.08 -5.05 -0.94
C LEU A 96 8.97 -5.86 -0.25
N ARG A 97 7.80 -5.25 -0.02
CA ARG A 97 6.65 -5.92 0.59
C ARG A 97 6.16 -7.09 -0.27
N MET A 98 6.02 -6.88 -1.58
CA MET A 98 5.64 -7.93 -2.53
C MET A 98 6.67 -9.03 -2.61
N CYS A 99 7.95 -8.69 -2.71
CA CYS A 99 9.04 -9.67 -2.70
C CYS A 99 9.02 -10.50 -1.40
N ALA A 100 8.86 -9.87 -0.24
CA ALA A 100 8.82 -10.56 1.05
C ALA A 100 7.61 -11.50 1.18
N HIS A 101 6.47 -11.12 0.59
CA HIS A 101 5.30 -11.99 0.54
C HIS A 101 5.57 -13.25 -0.27
N TYR A 102 6.09 -13.11 -1.49
CA TYR A 102 6.36 -14.26 -2.35
C TYR A 102 7.56 -15.09 -1.89
N SER A 103 8.53 -14.49 -1.21
CA SER A 103 9.63 -15.23 -0.61
C SER A 103 9.23 -16.04 0.63
N GLN A 104 8.06 -15.77 1.21
CA GLN A 104 7.59 -16.42 2.44
C GLN A 104 8.61 -16.33 3.59
N GLY A 105 9.37 -15.23 3.65
CA GLY A 105 10.42 -15.00 4.64
C GLY A 105 11.76 -15.70 4.35
N VAL A 106 11.91 -16.34 3.19
CA VAL A 106 13.20 -16.87 2.73
C VAL A 106 14.08 -15.75 2.21
N GLY A 107 15.30 -15.65 2.74
CA GLY A 107 16.31 -14.70 2.30
C GLY A 107 15.95 -13.24 2.59
N ARG A 108 16.71 -12.32 1.98
CA ARG A 108 16.49 -10.87 2.11
C ARG A 108 16.18 -10.29 0.74
N CYS A 109 15.07 -9.56 0.65
CA CYS A 109 14.70 -8.81 -0.55
C CYS A 109 15.59 -7.56 -0.70
N THR A 110 15.99 -7.28 -1.93
CA THR A 110 16.84 -6.15 -2.30
C THR A 110 16.30 -5.50 -3.56
N ILE A 111 16.30 -4.16 -3.62
CA ILE A 111 15.98 -3.42 -4.84
C ILE A 111 17.10 -3.60 -5.87
N VAL A 112 16.75 -3.95 -7.11
CA VAL A 112 17.69 -4.15 -8.22
C VAL A 112 17.42 -3.26 -9.42
N ASP A 113 16.26 -2.61 -9.49
CA ASP A 113 15.99 -1.53 -10.44
C ASP A 113 15.01 -0.54 -9.79
N LYS A 114 15.14 0.74 -10.13
CA LYS A 114 14.13 1.75 -9.80
C LYS A 114 14.17 2.88 -10.81
N GLU A 115 13.01 3.49 -11.04
CA GLU A 115 12.85 4.54 -12.03
C GLU A 115 11.93 5.62 -11.47
N ALA A 116 12.48 6.82 -11.28
CA ALA A 116 11.67 7.96 -10.88
C ALA A 116 10.82 8.41 -12.06
N SER A 117 9.54 8.73 -11.82
CA SER A 117 8.66 9.20 -12.88
C SER A 117 9.20 10.50 -13.46
N ALA A 118 9.39 10.51 -14.78
CA ALA A 118 9.45 11.73 -15.59
C ALA A 118 8.17 11.90 -16.44
N ASP A 119 7.24 10.94 -16.35
CA ASP A 119 6.06 10.84 -17.20
C ASP A 119 4.87 11.58 -16.59
N ASP A 120 4.05 12.15 -17.48
CA ASP A 120 2.75 12.72 -17.15
C ASP A 120 1.78 11.61 -16.70
N HIS A 121 1.47 11.60 -15.40
CA HIS A 121 0.49 10.72 -14.78
C HIS A 121 -0.94 11.27 -14.88
N GLY A 122 -1.14 12.43 -15.53
CA GLY A 122 -2.44 13.04 -15.76
C GLY A 122 -3.10 13.59 -14.51
N LEU A 123 -2.36 13.76 -13.40
CA LEU A 123 -2.83 14.42 -12.19
C LEU A 123 -2.04 15.70 -11.97
N THR A 124 -2.71 16.72 -11.47
CA THR A 124 -2.08 17.91 -10.92
C THR A 124 -1.56 17.62 -9.51
N GLN A 125 -0.57 18.41 -9.05
CA GLN A 125 -0.10 18.30 -7.67
C GLN A 125 -1.22 18.56 -6.66
N ALA A 126 -2.16 19.46 -6.98
CA ALA A 126 -3.31 19.74 -6.11
C ALA A 126 -4.22 18.51 -5.95
N GLU A 127 -4.48 17.75 -7.02
CA GLU A 127 -5.26 16.51 -6.94
C GLU A 127 -4.54 15.44 -6.11
N ILE A 128 -3.22 15.31 -6.24
CA ILE A 128 -2.42 14.42 -5.40
C ILE A 128 -2.48 14.83 -3.93
N ASP A 129 -2.34 16.14 -3.65
CA ASP A 129 -2.31 16.67 -2.28
C ASP A 129 -3.69 16.60 -1.59
N MET A 130 -4.79 16.65 -2.36
CA MET A 130 -6.15 16.54 -1.84
C MET A 130 -6.61 15.09 -1.65
N ALA A 131 -5.98 14.15 -2.36
CA ALA A 131 -6.35 12.74 -2.27
C ALA A 131 -6.09 12.17 -0.85
N PRO A 132 -6.93 11.23 -0.38
CA PRO A 132 -6.67 10.51 0.85
C PRO A 132 -5.29 9.86 0.84
N LYS A 133 -4.57 9.98 1.96
CA LYS A 133 -3.19 9.48 2.10
C LYS A 133 -3.05 7.97 1.93
N GLU A 134 -4.15 7.23 2.07
CA GLU A 134 -4.26 5.80 1.83
C GLU A 134 -4.08 5.46 0.35
N LEU A 135 -4.32 6.42 -0.56
CA LEU A 135 -4.13 6.27 -2.01
C LEU A 135 -2.69 6.59 -2.37
N VAL A 136 -1.88 5.54 -2.45
CA VAL A 136 -0.43 5.66 -2.66
C VAL A 136 0.00 5.52 -4.12
N ALA A 137 -0.93 5.31 -5.05
CA ALA A 137 -0.66 5.23 -6.49
C ALA A 137 -1.54 6.20 -7.30
N HIS A 138 -1.01 6.73 -8.40
CA HIS A 138 -1.73 7.69 -9.24
C HIS A 138 -3.02 7.09 -9.83
N ARG A 139 -3.01 5.83 -10.27
CA ARG A 139 -4.23 5.13 -10.73
C ARG A 139 -5.34 5.12 -9.67
N ASP A 140 -4.99 4.95 -8.40
CA ASP A 140 -5.96 4.85 -7.32
C ASP A 140 -6.52 6.23 -6.97
N ILE A 141 -5.72 7.28 -7.13
CA ILE A 141 -6.19 8.68 -7.08
C ILE A 141 -7.16 8.99 -8.22
N HIS A 142 -6.86 8.56 -9.46
CA HIS A 142 -7.81 8.69 -10.57
C HIS A 142 -9.14 7.99 -10.29
N HIS A 143 -9.11 6.79 -9.70
CA HIS A 143 -10.34 6.10 -9.28
C HIS A 143 -11.11 6.91 -8.23
N TYR A 144 -10.41 7.55 -7.29
CA TYR A 144 -11.05 8.41 -6.30
C TYR A 144 -11.68 9.66 -6.91
N LEU A 145 -11.03 10.31 -7.87
CA LEU A 145 -11.63 11.45 -8.59
C LEU A 145 -12.91 11.04 -9.33
N ASN A 146 -12.90 9.87 -9.99
CA ASN A 146 -14.11 9.34 -10.62
C ASN A 146 -15.22 9.03 -9.60
N TYR A 147 -14.86 8.50 -8.43
CA TYR A 147 -15.80 8.29 -7.33
C TYR A 147 -16.44 9.60 -6.85
N LEU A 148 -15.66 10.68 -6.71
CA LEU A 148 -16.18 11.97 -6.29
C LEU A 148 -17.24 12.51 -7.27
N ASP A 149 -17.03 12.28 -8.56
CA ASP A 149 -17.93 12.73 -9.63
C ASP A 149 -19.17 11.83 -9.85
N ALA A 150 -19.21 10.64 -9.25
CA ALA A 150 -20.29 9.68 -9.43
C ALA A 150 -21.54 9.97 -8.58
N ASP A 151 -22.69 9.47 -9.02
CA ASP A 151 -23.95 9.60 -8.29
C ASP A 151 -23.99 8.67 -7.06
N ALA A 152 -24.56 9.17 -5.98
CA ALA A 152 -24.87 8.38 -4.79
C ALA A 152 -26.18 7.60 -4.98
N PRO A 153 -26.42 6.50 -4.24
CA PRO A 153 -25.57 5.92 -3.19
C PRO A 153 -24.29 5.26 -3.70
N LYS A 154 -23.17 5.56 -3.04
CA LYS A 154 -21.83 5.11 -3.45
C LYS A 154 -20.90 4.82 -2.28
N ALA A 155 -19.89 3.99 -2.48
CA ALA A 155 -18.87 3.69 -1.48
C ALA A 155 -17.50 3.46 -2.11
N PHE A 156 -16.46 3.90 -1.41
CA PHE A 156 -15.06 3.76 -1.79
C PHE A 156 -14.30 2.99 -0.71
N ILE A 157 -13.60 1.94 -1.12
CA ILE A 157 -12.85 0.99 -0.29
C ILE A 157 -11.41 0.97 -0.76
N VAL A 158 -10.48 0.84 0.18
CA VAL A 158 -9.05 0.65 -0.13
C VAL A 158 -8.51 -0.61 0.53
N ALA A 159 -7.62 -1.29 -0.17
CA ALA A 159 -6.76 -2.30 0.42
C ALA A 159 -5.57 -1.58 1.08
N ALA A 160 -5.51 -1.63 2.41
CA ALA A 160 -4.81 -0.64 3.23
C ALA A 160 -3.28 -0.60 3.04
N CYS A 161 -2.65 -1.71 2.62
CA CYS A 161 -1.19 -1.76 2.48
C CYS A 161 -0.69 -1.49 1.05
N SER A 162 -1.47 -1.84 0.04
CA SER A 162 -1.14 -1.61 -1.37
C SER A 162 -1.66 -0.27 -1.88
N GLY A 163 -2.70 0.27 -1.23
CA GLY A 163 -3.46 1.45 -1.65
C GLY A 163 -4.42 1.18 -2.81
N GLN A 164 -4.63 -0.09 -3.16
CA GLN A 164 -5.50 -0.47 -4.27
C GLN A 164 -6.94 -0.06 -3.97
N ALA A 165 -7.53 0.70 -4.90
CA ALA A 165 -8.88 1.23 -4.78
C ALA A 165 -9.95 0.30 -5.36
N PHE A 166 -11.11 0.27 -4.72
CA PHE A 166 -12.33 -0.42 -5.14
C PHE A 166 -13.52 0.46 -4.80
N TRP A 167 -14.52 0.53 -5.67
CA TRP A 167 -15.67 1.38 -5.41
C TRP A 167 -16.92 0.89 -6.14
N VAL A 168 -18.06 1.35 -5.65
CA VAL A 168 -19.40 1.10 -6.20
C VAL A 168 -20.15 2.42 -6.20
N ASP A 169 -20.88 2.68 -7.27
CA ASP A 169 -21.82 3.77 -7.45
C ASP A 169 -23.22 3.25 -7.83
N ASP A 170 -24.21 4.15 -7.83
CA ASP A 170 -25.59 3.88 -8.26
C ASP A 170 -26.22 2.65 -7.57
N ALA A 171 -25.91 2.42 -6.30
CA ALA A 171 -26.47 1.32 -5.51
C ALA A 171 -27.85 1.69 -4.95
N ASP A 172 -28.67 0.70 -4.56
CA ASP A 172 -30.01 1.02 -4.00
C ASP A 172 -29.93 1.67 -2.60
N SER A 173 -28.79 1.56 -1.89
CA SER A 173 -28.56 2.21 -0.60
C SER A 173 -27.08 2.32 -0.27
N LYS A 174 -26.73 3.24 0.64
CA LYS A 174 -25.37 3.37 1.18
C LYS A 174 -24.83 2.05 1.78
N GLN A 175 -25.67 1.34 2.53
CA GLN A 175 -25.26 0.07 3.15
C GLN A 175 -24.95 -1.01 2.10
N GLN A 176 -25.71 -1.04 1.00
CA GLN A 176 -25.45 -1.94 -0.10
C GLN A 176 -24.16 -1.57 -0.83
N ALA A 177 -23.95 -0.28 -1.13
CA ALA A 177 -22.71 0.19 -1.75
C ALA A 177 -21.48 -0.23 -0.94
N GLU A 178 -21.51 -0.04 0.39
CA GLU A 178 -20.41 -0.47 1.27
C GLU A 178 -20.17 -1.99 1.22
N GLN A 179 -21.23 -2.80 1.28
CA GLN A 179 -21.10 -4.26 1.27
C GLN A 179 -20.54 -4.78 -0.06
N GLU A 180 -21.04 -4.26 -1.18
CA GLU A 180 -20.59 -4.64 -2.51
C GLU A 180 -19.16 -4.20 -2.76
N ALA A 181 -18.81 -2.95 -2.43
CA ALA A 181 -17.45 -2.46 -2.59
C ALA A 181 -16.46 -3.21 -1.70
N LEU A 182 -16.85 -3.58 -0.46
CA LEU A 182 -16.03 -4.43 0.40
C LEU A 182 -15.82 -5.81 -0.21
N GLN A 183 -16.87 -6.40 -0.79
CA GLN A 183 -16.76 -7.68 -1.47
C GLN A 183 -15.84 -7.59 -2.70
N TYR A 184 -15.90 -6.50 -3.46
CA TYR A 184 -14.98 -6.25 -4.58
C TYR A 184 -13.54 -6.16 -4.11
N CYS A 185 -13.29 -5.44 -3.01
CA CYS A 185 -11.97 -5.38 -2.43
C CYS A 185 -11.48 -6.75 -1.96
N GLU A 186 -12.27 -7.51 -1.20
CA GLU A 186 -11.85 -8.82 -0.68
C GLU A 186 -11.56 -9.83 -1.80
N ASN A 187 -12.28 -9.74 -2.93
CA ASN A 187 -12.07 -10.60 -4.08
C ASN A 187 -10.94 -10.13 -5.01
N GLY A 188 -10.64 -8.83 -5.03
CA GLY A 188 -9.74 -8.21 -6.00
C GLY A 188 -8.41 -7.71 -5.44
N ARG A 189 -8.25 -7.61 -4.12
CA ARG A 189 -7.01 -7.16 -3.49
C ARG A 189 -5.88 -8.15 -3.70
N HIS A 190 -4.66 -7.63 -3.73
CA HIS A 190 -3.49 -8.50 -3.75
C HIS A 190 -3.43 -9.39 -2.48
N PRO A 191 -3.09 -10.69 -2.57
CA PRO A 191 -3.06 -11.59 -1.41
C PRO A 191 -2.11 -11.17 -0.28
N SER A 192 -1.12 -10.34 -0.58
CA SER A 192 -0.19 -9.78 0.39
C SER A 192 -0.76 -8.61 1.20
N ASP A 193 -1.90 -8.05 0.80
CA ASP A 193 -2.54 -6.93 1.47
C ASP A 193 -3.51 -7.44 2.54
N PRO A 194 -3.29 -7.15 3.83
CA PRO A 194 -3.98 -7.85 4.91
C PRO A 194 -5.46 -7.48 5.10
N CYS A 195 -5.94 -6.29 4.69
CA CYS A 195 -7.32 -5.87 4.98
C CYS A 195 -7.90 -4.85 3.98
N CYS A 196 -9.20 -4.95 3.72
CA CYS A 196 -10.03 -3.91 3.11
C CYS A 196 -10.60 -2.96 4.17
N MET A 197 -10.67 -1.67 3.85
CA MET A 197 -11.30 -0.67 4.71
C MET A 197 -12.19 0.29 3.92
N VAL A 198 -13.34 0.64 4.50
CA VAL A 198 -14.17 1.74 3.98
C VAL A 198 -13.42 3.05 4.16
N LEU A 199 -13.16 3.73 3.05
CA LEU A 199 -12.55 5.06 3.04
C LEU A 199 -13.62 6.13 3.11
N GLU A 200 -14.64 6.01 2.26
CA GLU A 200 -15.73 6.99 2.14
C GLU A 200 -17.01 6.32 1.64
N SER A 201 -18.17 6.88 2.00
CA SER A 201 -19.47 6.40 1.52
C SER A 201 -20.56 7.46 1.64
N GLU A 202 -21.42 7.55 0.64
CA GLU A 202 -22.44 8.58 0.46
C GLU A 202 -23.81 7.96 0.16
N GLU A 203 -24.88 8.69 0.49
CA GLU A 203 -26.28 8.31 0.30
C GLU A 203 -26.95 9.18 -0.77
#